data_AF-A0A524LEK5-F1
#
_entry.id   AF-A0A524LEK5-F1
#
_cell.length_a   1.000
_cell.length_b   1.000
_cell.length_c   1.000
_cell.angle_alpha   90.00
_cell.angle_beta   90.00
_cell.angle_gamma   90.00
#
_symmetry.space_group_name_H-M   'P 1'
#
loop_
_entity.id
_entity.type
_entity.pdbx_description
1 polymer ?
#
loop_
_entity_poly.entity_id
_entity_poly.type
_entity_poly.pdbx_seq_one_letter_code
_entity_poly.pdbx_strand_id
1 'polypeptide(L)'
;MTREQIVVWFEEHRTAIHGDPGDFVARCERAVRRHAVEAAWLAAKVWAERRCREFEAEPWGNHASDAFVAAEVCHQIAWELAHHEPEVAAGSEERLTGGPLRRSVEDEAWQTLAPWILELAAVQEHATWREIVRFTHQRARSLVRERHLSRDCDLDHARHYPEIAAEIAGALVRDYSLNAFRY
;
A
#
# COMPACT_ATOMS: atom_id res chain seq x y z
N MET A 1 -2.35 5.12 23.73
CA MET A 1 -2.21 6.50 24.26
C MET A 1 -2.73 7.45 23.21
N THR A 2 -3.47 8.50 23.57
CA THR A 2 -3.97 9.47 22.59
C THR A 2 -2.91 10.51 22.24
N ARG A 3 -3.15 11.22 21.13
CA ARG A 3 -2.31 12.36 20.71
C ARG A 3 -2.17 13.40 21.82
N GLU A 4 -3.27 13.72 22.49
CA GLU A 4 -3.31 14.71 23.58
C GLU A 4 -2.46 14.25 24.78
N GLN A 5 -2.53 12.97 25.13
CA GLN A 5 -1.73 12.40 26.23
C GLN A 5 -0.22 12.48 25.94
N ILE A 6 0.18 12.31 24.68
CA ILE A 6 1.58 12.43 24.26
C ILE A 6 2.06 13.87 24.32
N VAL A 7 1.24 14.81 23.87
CA VAL A 7 1.57 16.24 23.97
C VAL A 7 1.75 16.64 25.43
N VAL A 8 0.82 16.26 26.31
CA VAL A 8 0.91 16.53 27.75
C VAL A 8 2.18 15.91 28.34
N TRP A 9 2.50 14.67 27.99
CA TRP A 9 3.73 14.02 28.46
C TRP A 9 4.99 14.81 28.05
N PHE A 10 5.06 15.30 26.81
CA PHE A 10 6.18 16.13 26.34
C PHE A 10 6.23 17.52 26.98
N GLU A 11 5.08 18.09 27.35
CA GLU A 11 5.02 19.33 28.11
C GLU A 11 5.59 19.15 29.52
N GLU A 12 5.38 17.98 30.14
CA GLU A 12 5.95 17.60 31.44
C GLU A 12 7.45 17.24 31.33
N HIS A 13 7.90 16.75 30.17
CA HIS A 13 9.28 16.27 29.93
C HIS A 13 9.99 17.09 28.84
N ARG A 14 10.03 18.43 28.98
CA ARG A 14 10.53 19.35 27.94
C ARG A 14 11.97 19.12 27.47
N THR A 15 12.82 18.48 28.28
CA THR A 15 14.19 18.16 27.87
C THR A 15 14.27 17.01 26.86
N ALA A 16 13.21 16.19 26.77
CA ALA A 16 13.21 14.97 25.98
C ALA A 16 13.07 15.21 24.46
N ILE A 17 12.76 16.44 24.03
CA ILE A 17 12.65 16.85 22.62
C ILE A 17 13.24 18.24 22.38
N HIS A 18 13.61 18.51 21.13
CA HIS A 18 13.99 19.84 20.69
C HIS A 18 12.82 20.57 20.02
N GLY A 19 12.25 21.56 20.70
CA GLY A 19 11.24 22.47 20.16
C GLY A 19 9.88 22.35 20.84
N ASP A 20 8.84 22.80 20.14
CA ASP A 20 7.46 22.76 20.64
C ASP A 20 6.87 21.33 20.59
N PRO A 21 6.30 20.81 21.69
CA PRO A 21 5.65 19.50 21.74
C PRO A 21 4.55 19.29 20.69
N GLY A 22 3.68 20.27 20.51
CA GLY A 22 2.55 20.18 19.59
C GLY A 22 3.01 20.09 18.14
N ASP A 23 3.97 20.93 17.75
CA ASP A 23 4.57 20.91 16.42
C ASP A 23 5.35 19.62 16.16
N PHE A 24 6.08 19.13 17.16
CA PHE A 24 6.80 17.87 17.06
C PHE A 24 5.84 16.69 16.82
N VAL A 25 4.81 16.55 17.66
CA VAL A 25 3.80 15.49 17.54
C VAL A 25 3.07 15.59 16.20
N ALA A 26 2.72 16.80 15.74
CA ALA A 26 2.09 17.00 14.44
C ALA A 26 2.99 16.59 13.26
N ARG A 27 4.31 16.86 13.33
CA ARG A 27 5.27 16.39 12.31
C ARG A 27 5.38 14.87 12.32
N CYS A 28 5.46 14.27 13.51
CA CYS A 28 5.51 12.82 13.69
C CYS A 28 4.27 12.16 13.08
N GLU A 29 3.08 12.65 13.43
CA GLU A 29 1.81 12.15 12.90
C GLU A 29 1.74 12.21 11.37
N ARG A 30 2.12 13.36 10.77
CA ARG A 30 2.16 13.50 9.31
C ARG A 30 3.12 12.52 8.65
N ALA A 31 4.32 12.35 9.23
CA ALA A 31 5.32 11.43 8.70
C ALA A 31 4.84 9.97 8.76
N VAL A 32 4.33 9.55 9.92
CA VAL A 32 3.79 8.19 10.12
C VAL A 32 2.67 7.91 9.14
N ARG A 33 1.69 8.81 9.01
CA ARG A 33 0.58 8.63 8.07
C ARG A 33 1.07 8.49 6.64
N ARG A 34 1.98 9.36 6.20
CA ARG A 34 2.54 9.30 4.83
C ARG A 34 3.27 7.99 4.58
N HIS A 35 4.19 7.59 5.47
CA HIS A 35 4.97 6.38 5.26
C HIS A 35 4.15 5.09 5.43
N ALA A 36 3.09 5.12 6.25
CA ALA A 36 2.11 4.03 6.32
C ALA A 36 1.35 3.86 4.99
N VAL A 37 0.88 4.97 4.40
CA VAL A 37 0.24 4.96 3.08
C VAL A 37 1.20 4.38 2.03
N GLU A 38 2.43 4.89 1.98
CA GLU A 38 3.48 4.42 1.07
C GLU A 38 3.75 2.91 1.26
N ALA A 39 3.89 2.45 2.50
CA ALA A 39 4.14 1.05 2.83
C ALA A 39 3.01 0.14 2.32
N ALA A 40 1.75 0.52 2.54
CA ALA A 40 0.59 -0.25 2.08
C ALA A 40 0.58 -0.39 0.55
N TRP A 41 0.83 0.70 -0.20
CA TRP A 41 0.90 0.64 -1.67
C TRP A 41 2.07 -0.21 -2.17
N LEU A 42 3.25 -0.11 -1.53
CA LEU A 42 4.40 -0.93 -1.88
C LEU A 42 4.19 -2.42 -1.55
N ALA A 43 3.48 -2.74 -0.46
CA ALA A 43 3.11 -4.11 -0.15
C ALA A 43 2.16 -4.70 -1.21
N ALA A 44 1.15 -3.93 -1.64
CA ALA A 44 0.26 -4.35 -2.73
C ALA A 44 1.00 -4.52 -4.06
N LYS A 45 2.00 -3.66 -4.33
CA LYS A 45 2.91 -3.80 -5.49
C LYS A 45 3.64 -5.13 -5.47
N VAL A 46 4.25 -5.51 -4.35
CA VAL A 46 4.95 -6.80 -4.22
C VAL A 46 4.00 -7.97 -4.49
N TRP A 47 2.74 -7.88 -4.05
CA TRP A 47 1.72 -8.89 -4.33
C TRP A 47 1.43 -9.02 -5.83
N ALA A 48 1.21 -7.88 -6.52
CA ALA A 48 0.97 -7.86 -7.95
C ALA A 48 2.20 -8.33 -8.75
N GLU A 49 3.43 -8.02 -8.33
CA GLU A 49 4.67 -8.51 -8.94
C GLU A 49 4.83 -10.02 -8.80
N ARG A 50 4.39 -10.58 -7.67
CA ARG A 50 4.36 -12.04 -7.48
C ARG A 50 3.36 -12.68 -8.44
N ARG A 51 2.13 -12.16 -8.49
CA ARG A 51 1.09 -12.67 -9.41
C ARG A 51 1.48 -12.53 -10.88
N CYS A 52 2.11 -11.43 -11.27
CA CYS A 52 2.64 -11.24 -12.62
C CYS A 52 3.59 -12.38 -13.02
N ARG A 53 4.57 -12.69 -12.16
CA ARG A 53 5.53 -13.79 -12.38
C ARG A 53 4.86 -15.17 -12.40
N GLU A 54 3.84 -15.38 -11.58
CA GLU A 54 3.07 -16.62 -11.59
C GLU A 54 2.33 -16.83 -12.93
N PHE A 55 1.70 -15.78 -13.47
CA PHE A 55 1.05 -15.84 -14.78
C PHE A 55 2.08 -16.02 -15.92
N GLU A 56 3.22 -15.34 -15.87
CA GLU A 56 4.31 -15.51 -16.86
C GLU A 56 4.89 -16.94 -16.88
N ALA A 57 4.88 -17.62 -15.74
CA ALA A 57 5.38 -18.99 -15.61
C ALA A 57 4.34 -20.05 -16.02
N GLU A 58 3.08 -19.67 -16.28
CA GLU A 58 1.99 -20.60 -16.53
C GLU A 58 2.02 -21.08 -18.01
N PRO A 59 2.29 -22.38 -18.29
CA PRO A 59 2.56 -22.83 -19.66
C PRO A 59 1.32 -23.02 -20.54
N TRP A 60 0.13 -22.94 -19.95
CA TRP A 60 -1.12 -23.37 -20.58
C TRP A 60 -2.23 -22.39 -20.23
N GLY A 61 -3.04 -22.03 -21.20
CA GLY A 61 -4.22 -21.21 -20.96
C GLY A 61 -5.14 -21.19 -22.17
N ASN A 62 -6.44 -21.15 -21.89
CA ASN A 62 -7.44 -21.00 -22.93
C ASN A 62 -7.38 -19.59 -23.54
N HIS A 63 -7.83 -19.48 -24.78
CA HIS A 63 -8.10 -18.19 -25.39
C HIS A 63 -9.30 -17.55 -24.68
N ALA A 64 -9.15 -16.28 -24.30
CA ALA A 64 -10.19 -15.49 -23.66
C ALA A 64 -10.08 -14.04 -24.11
N SER A 65 -11.19 -13.30 -24.10
CA SER A 65 -11.17 -11.88 -24.46
C SER A 65 -10.38 -11.09 -23.43
N ASP A 66 -9.56 -10.15 -23.87
CA ASP A 66 -8.73 -9.33 -22.99
C ASP A 66 -9.55 -8.60 -21.91
N ALA A 67 -10.75 -8.14 -22.28
CA ALA A 67 -11.64 -7.46 -21.35
C ALA A 67 -12.17 -8.38 -20.23
N PHE A 68 -12.43 -9.64 -20.54
CA PHE A 68 -12.82 -10.64 -19.56
C PHE A 68 -11.65 -10.94 -18.61
N VAL A 69 -10.46 -11.22 -19.17
CA VAL A 69 -9.26 -11.51 -18.37
C VAL A 69 -8.91 -10.34 -17.45
N ALA A 70 -9.00 -9.09 -17.94
CA ALA A 70 -8.77 -7.91 -17.12
C ALA A 70 -9.74 -7.81 -15.92
N ALA A 71 -11.02 -8.14 -16.13
CA ALA A 71 -12.01 -8.14 -15.06
C ALA A 71 -11.73 -9.24 -14.03
N GLU A 72 -11.44 -10.45 -14.50
CA GLU A 72 -11.14 -11.60 -13.67
C GLU A 72 -9.88 -11.40 -12.82
N VAL A 73 -8.78 -10.99 -13.44
CA VAL A 73 -7.49 -10.78 -12.77
C VAL A 73 -7.58 -9.66 -11.74
N CYS A 74 -8.22 -8.53 -12.07
CA CYS A 74 -8.44 -7.47 -11.10
C CYS A 74 -9.33 -7.92 -9.94
N HIS A 75 -10.37 -8.71 -10.20
CA HIS A 75 -11.23 -9.26 -9.16
C HIS A 75 -10.45 -10.22 -8.25
N GLN A 76 -9.70 -11.15 -8.83
CA GLN A 76 -8.90 -12.12 -8.12
C GLN A 76 -7.84 -11.45 -7.23
N ILE A 77 -7.06 -10.51 -7.78
CA ILE A 77 -6.04 -9.78 -7.01
C ILE A 77 -6.69 -8.96 -5.89
N ALA A 78 -7.82 -8.28 -6.15
CA ALA A 78 -8.54 -7.54 -5.11
C ALA A 78 -9.04 -8.46 -3.99
N TRP A 79 -9.56 -9.64 -4.34
CA TRP A 79 -9.98 -10.65 -3.38
C TRP A 79 -8.80 -11.13 -2.53
N GLU A 80 -7.65 -11.43 -3.13
CA GLU A 80 -6.46 -11.85 -2.39
C GLU A 80 -5.96 -10.77 -1.45
N LEU A 81 -5.86 -9.53 -1.91
CA LEU A 81 -5.47 -8.40 -1.07
C LEU A 81 -6.39 -8.26 0.13
N ALA A 82 -7.71 -8.41 -0.06
CA ALA A 82 -8.67 -8.34 1.03
C ALA A 82 -8.48 -9.42 2.13
N HIS A 83 -7.82 -10.54 1.81
CA HIS A 83 -7.54 -11.63 2.76
C HIS A 83 -6.09 -11.64 3.28
N HIS A 84 -5.24 -10.74 2.79
CA HIS A 84 -3.82 -10.68 3.13
C HIS A 84 -3.38 -9.26 3.47
N GLU A 85 -4.19 -8.59 4.30
CA GLU A 85 -3.80 -7.31 4.87
C GLU A 85 -2.52 -7.48 5.71
N PRO A 86 -1.47 -6.67 5.46
CA PRO A 86 -0.24 -6.75 6.22
C PRO A 86 -0.44 -6.17 7.63
N GLU A 87 0.26 -6.75 8.60
CA GLU A 87 0.36 -6.19 9.95
C GLU A 87 1.57 -5.25 10.05
N VAL A 88 1.42 -4.16 10.81
CA VAL A 88 2.54 -3.27 11.11
C VAL A 88 3.51 -3.99 12.03
N ALA A 89 4.69 -4.32 11.52
CA ALA A 89 5.71 -5.01 12.29
C ALA A 89 6.27 -4.12 13.41
N ALA A 90 6.47 -4.70 14.60
CA ALA A 90 7.26 -4.08 15.65
C ALA A 90 8.68 -3.80 15.16
N GLY A 91 9.28 -2.68 15.56
CA GLY A 91 10.58 -2.24 15.04
C GLY A 91 10.51 -1.41 13.75
N SER A 92 9.32 -1.17 13.20
CA SER A 92 9.13 -0.31 12.02
C SER A 92 8.97 1.18 12.34
N GLU A 93 8.92 1.56 13.62
CA GLU A 93 8.60 2.91 14.10
C GLU A 93 9.60 3.95 13.58
N GLU A 94 10.89 3.61 13.53
CA GLU A 94 11.92 4.51 13.00
C GLU A 94 11.75 4.75 11.50
N ARG A 95 11.39 3.71 10.73
CA ARG A 95 11.07 3.84 9.30
C ARG A 95 9.81 4.68 9.11
N LEU A 96 8.78 4.46 9.93
CA LEU A 96 7.49 5.15 9.86
C LEU A 96 7.60 6.63 10.22
N THR A 97 8.41 6.98 11.21
CA THR A 97 8.64 8.40 11.58
C THR A 97 9.71 9.06 10.73
N GLY A 98 10.62 8.29 10.15
CA GLY A 98 11.80 8.79 9.44
C GLY A 98 12.96 9.07 10.40
N GLY A 99 14.17 8.65 10.00
CA GLY A 99 15.37 8.73 10.84
C GLY A 99 15.72 10.08 11.45
N PRO A 100 15.40 11.25 10.84
CA PRO A 100 15.61 12.54 11.51
C PRO A 100 14.70 12.77 12.72
N LEU A 101 13.45 12.28 12.70
CA LEU A 101 12.52 12.45 13.82
C LEU A 101 12.90 11.56 15.00
N ARG A 102 13.30 10.31 14.76
CA ARG A 102 13.86 9.44 15.80
C ARG A 102 15.07 10.04 16.50
N ARG A 103 15.95 10.73 15.75
CA ARG A 103 17.16 11.40 16.28
C ARG A 103 16.88 12.68 17.07
N SER A 104 15.64 13.18 17.03
CA SER A 104 15.26 14.42 17.72
C SER A 104 14.62 14.19 19.09
N VAL A 105 14.56 12.92 19.53
CA VAL A 105 13.98 12.52 20.82
C VAL A 105 14.95 11.66 21.62
N GLU A 106 14.90 11.80 22.95
CA GLU A 106 15.57 10.90 23.87
C GLU A 106 14.95 9.49 23.86
N ASP A 107 15.67 8.49 24.34
CA ASP A 107 15.22 7.09 24.30
C ASP A 107 13.94 6.84 25.12
N GLU A 108 13.80 7.50 26.27
CA GLU A 108 12.59 7.40 27.09
C GLU A 108 11.36 8.01 26.38
N ALA A 109 11.54 9.16 25.72
CA ALA A 109 10.51 9.75 24.88
C ALA A 109 10.13 8.84 23.72
N TRP A 110 11.12 8.18 23.10
CA TRP A 110 10.88 7.23 22.03
C TRP A 110 10.06 6.02 22.49
N GLN A 111 10.38 5.44 23.64
CA GLN A 111 9.63 4.32 24.21
C GLN A 111 8.17 4.70 24.50
N THR A 112 7.93 5.95 24.90
CA THR A 112 6.58 6.48 25.11
C THR A 112 5.82 6.70 23.79
N LEU A 113 6.51 7.15 22.74
CA LEU A 113 5.95 7.42 21.42
C LEU A 113 5.67 6.16 20.59
N ALA A 114 6.55 5.16 20.66
CA ALA A 114 6.55 4.00 19.78
C ALA A 114 5.20 3.26 19.73
N PRO A 115 4.51 2.95 20.85
CA PRO A 115 3.21 2.31 20.81
C PRO A 115 2.15 3.13 20.05
N TRP A 116 2.16 4.46 20.21
CA TRP A 116 1.23 5.34 19.50
C TRP A 116 1.57 5.45 18.01
N ILE A 117 2.85 5.48 17.65
CA ILE A 117 3.30 5.44 16.25
C ILE A 117 2.77 4.19 15.56
N LEU A 118 2.91 3.02 16.21
CA LEU A 118 2.42 1.75 15.68
C LEU A 118 0.90 1.74 15.54
N GLU A 119 0.17 2.22 16.54
CA GLU A 119 -1.29 2.31 16.51
C GLU A 119 -1.77 3.22 15.38
N LEU A 120 -1.16 4.40 15.24
CA LEU A 120 -1.47 5.35 14.17
C LEU A 120 -1.16 4.76 12.79
N ALA A 121 -0.01 4.09 12.64
CA ALA A 121 0.37 3.42 11.42
C ALA A 121 -0.63 2.32 11.07
N ALA A 122 -1.03 1.47 12.03
CA ALA A 122 -1.97 0.38 11.79
C ALA A 122 -3.33 0.89 11.30
N VAL A 123 -3.86 1.95 11.92
CA VAL A 123 -5.10 2.59 11.48
C VAL A 123 -4.97 3.12 10.05
N GLN A 124 -3.86 3.78 9.74
CA GLN A 124 -3.63 4.35 8.41
C GLN A 124 -3.37 3.28 7.34
N GLU A 125 -2.58 2.25 7.64
CA GLU A 125 -2.32 1.12 6.74
C GLU A 125 -3.63 0.39 6.44
N HIS A 126 -4.47 0.11 7.45
CA HIS A 126 -5.79 -0.51 7.25
C HIS A 126 -6.69 0.31 6.34
N ALA A 127 -6.81 1.61 6.61
CA ALA A 127 -7.61 2.51 5.78
C ALA A 127 -7.11 2.54 4.33
N THR A 128 -5.80 2.60 4.14
CA THR A 128 -5.16 2.60 2.82
C THR A 128 -5.34 1.26 2.12
N TRP A 129 -5.21 0.15 2.84
CA TRP A 129 -5.38 -1.19 2.28
C TRP A 129 -6.78 -1.41 1.72
N ARG A 130 -7.81 -0.94 2.44
CA ARG A 130 -9.19 -0.95 1.93
C ARG A 130 -9.38 -0.07 0.70
N GLU A 131 -8.66 1.04 0.60
CA GLU A 131 -8.61 1.86 -0.61
C GLU A 131 -8.00 1.10 -1.77
N ILE A 132 -6.85 0.45 -1.56
CA ILE A 132 -6.16 -0.38 -2.56
C ILE A 132 -7.12 -1.44 -3.09
N VAL A 133 -7.77 -2.22 -2.22
CA VAL A 133 -8.73 -3.27 -2.64
C VAL A 133 -9.84 -2.68 -3.54
N ARG A 134 -10.43 -1.54 -3.15
CA ARG A 134 -11.46 -0.87 -3.96
C ARG A 134 -10.89 -0.38 -5.29
N PHE A 135 -9.71 0.23 -5.26
CA PHE A 135 -9.01 0.72 -6.44
C PHE A 135 -8.78 -0.43 -7.43
N THR A 136 -8.21 -1.55 -6.98
CA THR A 136 -7.95 -2.74 -7.80
C THR A 136 -9.23 -3.29 -8.44
N HIS A 137 -10.29 -3.43 -7.65
CA HIS A 137 -11.57 -3.92 -8.14
C HIS A 137 -12.18 -3.01 -9.22
N GLN A 138 -12.01 -1.69 -9.10
CA GLN A 138 -12.53 -0.72 -10.07
C GLN A 138 -11.64 -0.60 -11.32
N ARG A 139 -10.35 -0.93 -11.21
CA ARG A 139 -9.33 -0.69 -12.24
C ARG A 139 -9.56 -1.46 -13.53
N ALA A 140 -10.21 -2.63 -13.47
CA ALA A 140 -10.56 -3.45 -14.65
C ALA A 140 -11.21 -2.63 -15.77
N ARG A 141 -12.25 -1.86 -15.44
CA ARG A 141 -13.02 -1.08 -16.43
C ARG A 141 -12.20 0.02 -17.06
N SER A 142 -11.30 0.65 -16.30
CA SER A 142 -10.42 1.69 -16.83
C SER A 142 -9.30 1.10 -17.70
N LEU A 143 -8.74 -0.05 -17.34
CA LEU A 143 -7.71 -0.73 -18.15
C LEU A 143 -8.25 -1.13 -19.52
N VAL A 144 -9.48 -1.66 -19.58
CA VAL A 144 -10.14 -1.99 -20.86
C VAL A 144 -10.24 -0.78 -21.78
N ARG A 145 -10.57 0.40 -21.23
CA ARG A 145 -10.70 1.64 -22.02
C ARG A 145 -9.35 2.21 -22.42
N GLU A 146 -8.41 2.30 -21.49
CA GLU A 146 -7.10 2.92 -21.70
C GLU A 146 -6.20 2.10 -22.63
N ARG A 147 -6.32 0.76 -22.60
CA ARG A 147 -5.50 -0.15 -23.38
C ARG A 147 -6.19 -0.68 -24.64
N HIS A 148 -7.40 -0.21 -24.93
CA HIS A 148 -8.20 -0.67 -26.08
C HIS A 148 -8.32 -2.21 -26.16
N LEU A 149 -8.51 -2.85 -25.00
CA LEU A 149 -8.55 -4.31 -24.89
C LEU A 149 -9.73 -4.88 -25.69
N SER A 150 -9.45 -5.89 -26.52
CA SER A 150 -10.47 -6.53 -27.35
C SER A 150 -11.53 -7.21 -26.49
N ARG A 151 -12.78 -7.11 -26.95
CA ARG A 151 -13.90 -7.90 -26.41
C ARG A 151 -14.17 -9.16 -27.22
N ASP A 152 -13.58 -9.27 -28.40
CA ASP A 152 -13.80 -10.36 -29.32
C ASP A 152 -12.78 -11.47 -29.04
N CYS A 153 -13.26 -12.69 -28.85
CA CYS A 153 -12.44 -13.90 -28.88
C CYS A 153 -12.28 -14.34 -30.34
N ASP A 154 -11.47 -13.64 -31.13
CA ASP A 154 -11.09 -14.14 -32.45
C ASP A 154 -10.03 -15.24 -32.27
N LEU A 155 -10.36 -16.50 -32.57
CA LEU A 155 -9.46 -17.64 -32.39
C LEU A 155 -8.17 -17.53 -33.19
N ASP A 156 -8.17 -16.74 -34.29
CA ASP A 156 -6.99 -16.54 -35.13
C ASP A 156 -6.03 -15.47 -34.57
N HIS A 157 -6.48 -14.64 -33.62
CA HIS A 157 -5.71 -13.54 -33.01
C HIS A 157 -5.74 -13.51 -31.48
N ALA A 158 -6.41 -14.46 -30.83
CA ALA A 158 -6.61 -14.44 -29.39
C ALA A 158 -5.31 -14.77 -28.66
N ARG A 159 -4.87 -13.83 -27.83
CA ARG A 159 -3.78 -14.05 -26.88
C ARG A 159 -4.19 -15.09 -25.84
N HIS A 160 -3.21 -15.80 -25.29
CA HIS A 160 -3.46 -16.75 -24.22
C HIS A 160 -3.76 -16.00 -22.91
N TYR A 161 -4.68 -16.55 -22.11
CA TYR A 161 -5.05 -16.00 -20.81
C TYR A 161 -3.84 -15.54 -19.95
N PRO A 162 -2.78 -16.35 -19.77
CA PRO A 162 -1.66 -15.99 -18.88
C PRO A 162 -0.90 -14.75 -19.36
N GLU A 163 -0.80 -14.54 -20.67
CA GLU A 163 -0.12 -13.37 -21.24
C GLU A 163 -0.87 -12.07 -20.91
N ILE A 164 -2.20 -12.09 -21.09
CA ILE A 164 -3.04 -10.94 -20.78
C ILE A 164 -3.04 -10.72 -19.25
N ALA A 165 -3.14 -11.80 -18.47
CA ALA A 165 -3.14 -11.72 -17.01
C ALA A 165 -1.85 -11.11 -16.46
N ALA A 166 -0.69 -11.54 -16.97
CA ALA A 166 0.59 -10.95 -16.65
C ALA A 166 0.65 -9.45 -17.01
N GLU A 167 0.16 -9.07 -18.19
CA GLU A 167 0.14 -7.66 -18.61
C GLU A 167 -0.73 -6.79 -17.68
N ILE A 168 -1.90 -7.30 -17.29
CA ILE A 168 -2.82 -6.61 -16.35
C ILE A 168 -2.18 -6.51 -14.97
N ALA A 169 -1.59 -7.58 -14.45
CA ALA A 169 -0.85 -7.56 -13.19
C ALA A 169 0.31 -6.54 -13.24
N GLY A 170 1.08 -6.52 -14.32
CA GLY A 170 2.14 -5.54 -14.55
C GLY A 170 1.63 -4.09 -14.66
N ALA A 171 0.41 -3.88 -15.13
CA ALA A 171 -0.23 -2.56 -15.09
C ALA A 171 -0.56 -2.13 -13.66
N LEU A 172 -1.11 -3.05 -12.85
CA LEU A 172 -1.36 -2.79 -11.42
C LEU A 172 -0.07 -2.48 -10.66
N VAL A 173 1.04 -3.18 -10.94
CA VAL A 173 2.36 -2.88 -10.34
C VAL A 173 2.77 -1.42 -10.57
N ARG A 174 2.60 -0.92 -11.80
CA ARG A 174 2.90 0.48 -12.13
C ARG A 174 1.95 1.43 -11.41
N ASP A 175 0.65 1.14 -11.43
CA ASP A 175 -0.35 1.98 -10.78
C ASP A 175 -0.13 2.08 -9.27
N TYR A 176 0.19 0.98 -8.60
CA TYR A 176 0.50 0.97 -7.17
C TYR A 176 1.78 1.75 -6.86
N SER A 177 2.81 1.60 -7.70
CA SER A 177 4.05 2.40 -7.58
C SER A 177 3.76 3.89 -7.69
N LEU A 178 2.89 4.31 -8.62
CA LEU A 178 2.53 5.72 -8.79
C LEU A 178 1.73 6.26 -7.59
N ASN A 179 0.84 5.45 -7.00
CA ASN A 179 0.05 5.88 -5.85
C ASN A 179 0.84 5.92 -4.54
N ALA A 180 1.91 5.11 -4.40
CA ALA A 180 2.77 5.12 -3.22
C ALA A 180 3.41 6.50 -2.95
N PHE A 181 3.68 7.29 -3.99
CA PHE A 181 4.42 8.57 -3.89
C PHE A 181 3.54 9.82 -4.13
N ARG A 182 2.22 9.70 -4.07
CA ARG A 182 1.30 10.84 -4.27
C ARG A 182 1.12 11.74 -3.04
N TYR A 183 1.65 11.35 -1.88
CA TYR A 183 1.32 11.90 -0.56
C TYR A 183 2.52 12.52 0.17
#